data_AF-A0A524DAA5-F1
#
_entry.id   AF-A0A524DAA5-F1
#
_cell.length_a   1.000
_cell.length_b   1.000
_cell.length_c   1.000
_cell.angle_alpha   90.00
_cell.angle_beta   90.00
_cell.angle_gamma   90.00
#
_symmetry.space_group_name_H-M   'P 1'
#
loop_
_entity.id
_entity.type
_entity.pdbx_description
1 polymer ?
#
loop_
_entity_poly.entity_id
_entity_poly.type
_entity_poly.pdbx_seq_one_letter_code
_entity_poly.pdbx_strand_id
1 'polypeptide(L)'
;MTARNVGRVPFAKGGRRAHPIKTQKKIIKKMNKKTYELSIISAIAASGNVLWVQKRGHKIQNIPEIPLVVDDKIQTIKKTEQIYSTLCDLGFNEELIKNKKGKKIRAGKGKNRGRKYKRKKGILIVIKDDFGIVKSSRNIPGTEIINIEDLSIDKLAPGGVAGRLIIWTQSAFNELKNKFEVLI
;
A
#
# COMPACT_ATOMS: atom_id res chain seq x y z
N MET A 1 2.05 -59.41 12.95
CA MET A 1 3.14 -58.42 12.90
C MET A 1 2.80 -57.29 13.86
N THR A 2 3.61 -57.09 14.89
CA THR A 2 3.26 -56.40 16.13
C THR A 2 3.05 -54.89 15.95
N ALA A 3 1.91 -54.39 16.45
CA ALA A 3 1.61 -52.98 16.62
C ALA A 3 2.56 -52.37 17.69
N ARG A 4 3.79 -52.04 17.32
CA ARG A 4 4.81 -51.44 18.21
C ARG A 4 4.86 -49.91 18.17
N ASN A 5 4.01 -49.26 17.39
CA ASN A 5 4.05 -47.81 17.23
C ASN A 5 3.06 -47.12 18.17
N VAL A 6 3.56 -46.30 19.10
CA VAL A 6 2.77 -45.46 19.98
C VAL A 6 2.01 -44.42 19.14
N GLY A 7 0.68 -44.47 19.17
CA GLY A 7 -0.22 -43.55 18.44
C GLY A 7 -0.89 -42.52 19.37
N ARG A 8 -1.51 -41.48 18.79
CA ARG A 8 -2.32 -40.45 19.50
C ARG A 8 -1.61 -39.57 20.55
N VAL A 9 -0.33 -39.78 20.82
CA VAL A 9 0.47 -38.97 21.75
C VAL A 9 1.33 -37.95 20.98
N PRO A 10 1.46 -36.69 21.44
CA PRO A 10 2.11 -35.63 20.66
C PRO A 10 3.62 -35.76 20.43
N PHE A 11 4.33 -36.53 21.27
CA PHE A 11 5.77 -36.74 21.11
C PHE A 11 6.12 -37.90 20.17
N ALA A 12 5.13 -38.68 19.72
CA ALA A 12 5.34 -39.78 18.79
C ALA A 12 5.32 -39.29 17.33
N LYS A 13 6.14 -39.90 16.45
CA LYS A 13 6.15 -39.61 15.00
C LYS A 13 4.80 -40.00 14.39
N GLY A 14 4.11 -39.05 13.76
CA GLY A 14 2.76 -39.25 13.22
C GLY A 14 1.62 -39.14 14.27
N GLY A 15 1.94 -38.79 15.52
CA GLY A 15 0.97 -38.54 16.59
C GLY A 15 0.20 -37.22 16.45
N ARG A 16 -0.84 -37.04 17.26
CA ARG A 16 -1.66 -35.82 17.23
C ARG A 16 -0.88 -34.63 17.78
N ARG A 17 -1.07 -33.44 17.23
CA ARG A 17 -0.52 -32.20 17.84
C ARG A 17 -1.22 -31.90 19.17
N ALA A 18 -0.47 -31.52 20.22
CA ALA A 18 -1.00 -31.26 21.57
C ALA A 18 -2.07 -30.15 21.59
N HIS A 19 -1.81 -29.04 20.88
CA HIS A 19 -2.77 -27.94 20.67
C HIS A 19 -2.94 -27.71 19.17
N PRO A 20 -3.87 -28.42 18.51
CA PRO A 20 -4.11 -28.23 17.09
C PRO A 20 -4.73 -26.85 16.84
N ILE A 21 -4.48 -26.29 15.66
CA ILE A 21 -5.05 -25.01 15.25
C ILE A 21 -6.55 -25.23 15.03
N LYS A 22 -7.39 -24.55 15.81
CA LYS A 22 -8.85 -24.62 15.70
C LYS A 22 -9.39 -23.50 14.81
N THR A 23 -10.48 -23.78 14.11
CA THR A 23 -11.25 -22.80 13.32
C THR A 23 -11.84 -21.69 14.18
N GLN A 24 -12.12 -21.97 15.45
CA GLN A 24 -12.65 -21.03 16.45
C GLN A 24 -11.69 -19.90 16.85
N LYS A 25 -10.46 -19.86 16.33
CA LYS A 25 -9.49 -18.80 16.65
C LYS A 25 -10.05 -17.44 16.19
N LYS A 26 -10.15 -16.46 17.10
CA LYS A 26 -10.50 -15.07 16.78
C LYS A 26 -9.34 -14.40 16.01
N ILE A 27 -9.44 -14.37 14.67
CA ILE A 27 -8.41 -13.81 13.77
C ILE A 27 -8.56 -12.28 13.66
N ILE A 28 -9.79 -11.79 13.53
CA ILE A 28 -10.08 -10.37 13.33
C ILE A 28 -9.96 -9.64 14.66
N LYS A 29 -9.24 -8.51 14.66
CA LYS A 29 -9.12 -7.60 15.81
C LYS A 29 -9.96 -6.36 15.55
N LYS A 30 -10.88 -6.06 16.47
CA LYS A 30 -11.69 -4.83 16.41
C LYS A 30 -10.85 -3.64 16.88
N MET A 31 -11.05 -2.49 16.25
CA MET A 31 -10.41 -1.22 16.59
C MET A 31 -11.49 -0.14 16.70
N ASN A 32 -11.27 0.84 17.56
CA ASN A 32 -12.21 1.94 17.74
C ASN A 32 -12.23 2.81 16.47
N LYS A 33 -13.42 3.28 16.07
CA LYS A 33 -13.58 4.11 14.86
C LYS A 33 -12.76 5.40 14.95
N LYS A 34 -12.86 6.10 16.09
CA LYS A 34 -12.09 7.34 16.35
C LYS A 34 -10.57 7.13 16.23
N THR A 35 -10.03 6.04 16.78
CA THR A 35 -8.59 5.76 16.66
C THR A 35 -8.17 5.45 15.23
N TYR A 36 -9.06 4.80 14.46
CA TYR A 36 -8.81 4.53 13.05
C TYR A 36 -8.80 5.83 12.22
N GLU A 37 -9.77 6.71 12.42
CA GLU A 37 -9.85 8.01 11.75
C GLU A 37 -8.63 8.89 12.07
N LEU A 38 -8.25 9.00 13.35
CA LEU A 38 -7.04 9.72 13.75
C LEU A 38 -5.76 9.14 13.13
N SER A 39 -5.69 7.81 12.94
CA SER A 39 -4.55 7.18 12.27
C SER A 39 -4.44 7.59 10.81
N ILE A 40 -5.57 7.75 10.11
CA ILE A 40 -5.62 8.21 8.72
C ILE A 40 -5.14 9.66 8.64
N ILE A 41 -5.66 10.54 9.48
CA ILE A 41 -5.27 11.95 9.54
C ILE A 41 -3.76 12.08 9.81
N SER A 42 -3.25 11.33 10.79
CA SER A 42 -1.82 11.30 11.11
C SER A 42 -0.97 10.83 9.92
N ALA A 43 -1.41 9.81 9.19
CA ALA A 43 -0.70 9.32 8.02
C ALA A 43 -0.71 10.30 6.84
N ILE A 44 -1.83 11.02 6.63
CA ILE A 44 -1.93 12.09 5.63
C ILE A 44 -1.00 13.24 6.01
N ALA A 45 -1.03 13.69 7.26
CA ALA A 45 -0.15 14.75 7.75
C ALA A 45 1.34 14.39 7.56
N ALA A 46 1.71 13.15 7.87
CA ALA A 46 3.07 12.66 7.64
C ALA A 46 3.46 12.62 6.15
N SER A 47 2.51 12.36 5.25
CA SER A 47 2.77 12.39 3.79
C SER A 47 3.01 13.79 3.24
N GLY A 48 2.45 14.82 3.87
CA GLY A 48 2.70 16.22 3.53
C GLY A 48 4.06 16.75 3.98
N ASN A 49 4.80 15.99 4.80
CA ASN A 49 6.10 16.42 5.31
C ASN A 49 7.26 15.72 4.58
N VAL A 50 8.11 16.54 3.92
CA VAL A 50 9.29 16.12 3.16
C VAL A 50 10.20 15.18 3.97
N LEU A 51 10.46 15.48 5.24
CA LEU A 51 11.36 14.69 6.10
C LEU A 51 10.85 13.26 6.29
N TRP A 52 9.55 13.10 6.52
CA TRP A 52 8.93 11.78 6.73
C TRP A 52 8.97 10.95 5.45
N VAL A 53 8.70 11.58 4.30
CA VAL A 53 8.73 10.93 2.99
C VAL A 53 10.15 10.47 2.62
N GLN A 54 11.17 11.27 2.92
CA GLN A 54 12.58 10.91 2.76
C GLN A 54 13.00 9.78 3.72
N LYS A 55 12.64 9.87 5.01
CA LYS A 55 12.95 8.84 6.01
C LYS A 55 12.36 7.48 5.65
N ARG A 56 11.18 7.46 5.02
CA ARG A 56 10.57 6.23 4.49
C ARG A 56 11.37 5.64 3.32
N GLY A 57 12.17 6.46 2.65
CA GLY A 57 13.13 6.06 1.62
C GLY A 57 12.68 6.35 0.19
N HIS A 58 11.69 7.24 -0.02
CA HIS A 58 11.29 7.69 -1.35
C HIS A 58 12.34 8.62 -1.97
N LYS A 59 12.52 8.55 -3.29
CA LYS A 59 13.39 9.46 -4.05
C LYS A 59 12.56 10.67 -4.49
N ILE A 60 12.85 11.83 -3.91
CA ILE A 60 12.02 13.04 -4.06
C ILE A 60 12.82 14.29 -4.50
N GLN A 61 14.08 14.13 -4.91
CA GLN A 61 14.98 15.25 -5.18
C GLN A 61 14.50 16.15 -6.34
N ASN A 62 13.82 15.55 -7.32
CA ASN A 62 13.37 16.24 -8.54
C ASN A 62 11.88 16.62 -8.50
N ILE A 63 11.21 16.42 -7.37
CA ILE A 63 9.78 16.73 -7.21
C ILE A 63 9.66 18.20 -6.81
N PRO A 64 8.76 18.99 -7.43
CA PRO A 64 8.67 20.43 -7.17
C PRO A 64 8.19 20.73 -5.74
N GLU A 65 7.18 20.03 -5.24
CA GLU A 65 6.59 20.28 -3.93
C GLU A 65 5.99 19.00 -3.32
N ILE A 66 5.94 18.96 -1.99
CA ILE A 66 5.21 17.96 -1.21
C ILE A 66 4.35 18.71 -0.19
N PRO A 67 3.02 18.50 -0.14
CA PRO A 67 2.23 17.57 -0.95
C PRO A 67 2.09 17.99 -2.42
N LEU A 68 2.19 17.03 -3.36
CA LEU A 68 2.00 17.32 -4.78
C LEU A 68 0.51 17.23 -5.15
N VAL A 69 -0.04 18.35 -5.61
CA VAL A 69 -1.41 18.44 -6.16
C VAL A 69 -1.34 18.64 -7.68
N VAL A 70 -2.10 17.84 -8.43
CA VAL A 70 -2.12 17.83 -9.90
C VAL A 70 -3.53 18.08 -10.40
N ASP A 71 -3.64 18.65 -11.61
CA ASP A 71 -4.91 18.89 -12.30
C ASP A 71 -5.69 17.57 -12.52
N ASP A 72 -7.01 17.64 -12.45
CA ASP A 72 -7.93 16.50 -12.57
C ASP A 72 -7.87 15.84 -13.95
N LYS A 73 -7.30 16.51 -14.95
CA LYS A 73 -7.02 15.94 -16.29
C LYS A 73 -6.27 14.61 -16.22
N ILE A 74 -5.42 14.38 -15.21
CA ILE A 74 -4.69 13.13 -15.04
C ILE A 74 -5.62 11.91 -14.92
N GLN A 75 -6.83 12.08 -14.37
CA GLN A 75 -7.82 11.01 -14.21
C GLN A 75 -8.33 10.45 -15.54
N THR A 76 -8.26 11.25 -16.61
CA THR A 76 -8.76 10.89 -17.96
C THR A 76 -7.76 10.07 -18.79
N ILE A 77 -6.52 9.90 -18.32
CA ILE A 77 -5.47 9.23 -19.08
C ILE A 77 -5.74 7.73 -19.17
N LYS A 78 -6.01 7.23 -20.39
CA LYS A 78 -6.35 5.83 -20.66
C LYS A 78 -5.15 4.96 -21.05
N LYS A 79 -4.07 5.55 -21.57
CA LYS A 79 -2.88 4.80 -22.02
C LYS A 79 -1.78 4.76 -20.95
N THR A 80 -1.19 3.58 -20.74
CA THR A 80 -0.11 3.35 -19.76
C THR A 80 1.14 4.19 -20.06
N GLU A 81 1.43 4.40 -21.34
CA GLU A 81 2.60 5.16 -21.79
C GLU A 81 2.49 6.65 -21.43
N GLN A 82 1.31 7.23 -21.66
CA GLN A 82 1.02 8.64 -21.34
C GLN A 82 1.09 8.90 -19.83
N ILE A 83 0.58 7.99 -19.00
CA ILE A 83 0.71 8.17 -17.54
C ILE A 83 2.15 7.95 -17.07
N TYR A 84 2.92 7.10 -17.75
CA TYR A 84 4.34 6.91 -17.42
C TYR A 84 5.17 8.15 -17.79
N SER A 85 4.94 8.74 -18.97
CA SER A 85 5.63 9.97 -19.39
C SER A 85 5.31 11.12 -18.46
N THR A 86 4.03 11.36 -18.17
CA THR A 86 3.61 12.42 -17.24
C THR A 86 4.23 12.27 -15.84
N LEU A 87 4.32 11.05 -15.29
CA LEU A 87 5.03 10.83 -14.03
C LEU A 87 6.55 11.08 -14.12
N CYS A 88 7.17 10.82 -15.28
CA CYS A 88 8.58 11.15 -15.49
C CYS A 88 8.78 12.67 -15.56
N ASP A 89 7.89 13.37 -16.26
CA ASP A 89 7.90 14.84 -16.42
C ASP A 89 7.71 15.56 -15.07
N LEU A 90 6.88 14.98 -14.19
CA LEU A 90 6.69 15.45 -12.81
C LEU A 90 7.88 15.14 -11.87
N GLY A 91 8.96 14.51 -12.37
CA GLY A 91 10.18 14.24 -11.61
C GLY A 91 10.24 12.89 -10.88
N PHE A 92 9.29 11.98 -11.09
CA PHE A 92 9.25 10.68 -10.39
C PHE A 92 10.12 9.57 -11.04
N ASN A 93 10.94 9.92 -12.04
CA ASN A 93 11.73 8.96 -12.81
C ASN A 93 12.59 8.04 -11.91
N GLU A 94 13.30 8.60 -10.93
CA GLU A 94 14.12 7.82 -10.01
C GLU A 94 13.31 6.83 -9.15
N GLU A 95 12.15 7.26 -8.66
CA GLU A 95 11.28 6.43 -7.85
C GLU A 95 10.68 5.27 -8.68
N LEU A 96 10.29 5.54 -9.93
CA LEU A 96 9.82 4.52 -10.88
C LEU A 96 10.91 3.50 -11.21
N ILE A 97 12.14 3.95 -11.50
CA ILE A 97 13.30 3.08 -11.73
C ILE A 97 13.58 2.21 -10.50
N LYS A 98 13.56 2.80 -9.30
CA LYS A 98 13.76 2.09 -8.03
C LYS A 98 12.68 1.03 -7.80
N ASN A 99 11.43 1.31 -8.16
CA ASN A 99 10.33 0.36 -8.03
C ASN A 99 10.44 -0.79 -9.04
N LYS A 100 10.81 -0.49 -10.29
CA LYS A 100 11.09 -1.50 -11.33
C LYS A 100 12.22 -2.44 -10.90
N LYS A 101 13.35 -1.91 -10.44
CA LYS A 101 14.48 -2.68 -9.88
C LYS A 101 14.15 -3.38 -8.56
N GLY A 102 13.11 -2.92 -7.86
CA GLY A 102 12.68 -3.44 -6.56
C GLY A 102 11.98 -4.80 -6.59
N LYS A 103 11.63 -5.32 -7.77
CA LYS A 103 11.02 -6.65 -7.91
C LYS A 103 12.05 -7.75 -7.67
N LYS A 104 11.93 -8.47 -6.55
CA LYS A 104 12.79 -9.61 -6.21
C LYS A 104 11.97 -10.86 -5.94
N ILE A 105 12.59 -12.03 -6.11
CA ILE A 105 12.00 -13.30 -5.68
C ILE A 105 12.04 -13.33 -4.15
N ARG A 106 10.90 -13.66 -3.52
CA ARG A 106 10.74 -13.73 -2.06
C ARG A 106 11.60 -14.87 -1.51
N ALA A 107 12.31 -14.64 -0.41
CA ALA A 107 13.04 -15.70 0.27
C ALA A 107 12.10 -16.69 1.00
N GLY A 108 12.55 -17.93 1.20
CA GLY A 108 11.85 -18.95 1.98
C GLY A 108 10.64 -19.61 1.30
N LYS A 109 9.81 -20.29 2.10
CA LYS A 109 8.67 -21.14 1.65
C LYS A 109 7.51 -20.36 1.04
N GLY A 110 7.49 -19.03 1.17
CA GLY A 110 6.44 -18.18 0.60
C GLY A 110 6.36 -18.24 -0.94
N LYS A 111 7.48 -18.56 -1.59
CA LYS A 111 7.55 -18.78 -3.05
C LYS A 111 6.55 -19.83 -3.53
N ASN A 112 6.47 -20.94 -2.80
CA ASN A 112 5.64 -22.09 -3.15
C ASN A 112 4.16 -21.88 -2.79
N ARG A 113 3.84 -20.86 -2.00
CA ARG A 113 2.46 -20.53 -1.59
C ARG A 113 1.82 -19.45 -2.48
N GLY A 114 2.22 -19.36 -3.74
CA GLY A 114 1.74 -18.35 -4.70
C GLY A 114 2.27 -16.93 -4.49
N ARG A 115 3.16 -16.70 -3.52
CA ARG A 115 3.72 -15.37 -3.20
C ARG A 115 5.18 -15.30 -3.66
N LYS A 116 5.44 -15.54 -4.96
CA LYS A 116 6.80 -15.61 -5.52
C LYS A 116 7.55 -14.29 -5.51
N TYR A 117 6.89 -13.17 -5.81
CA TYR A 117 7.54 -11.86 -5.94
C TYR A 117 7.28 -10.95 -4.73
N LYS A 118 8.30 -10.19 -4.32
CA LYS A 118 8.21 -9.03 -3.42
C LYS A 118 8.43 -7.78 -4.27
N ARG A 119 7.54 -6.80 -4.12
CA ARG A 119 7.61 -5.48 -4.78
C ARG A 119 7.71 -4.39 -3.72
N LYS A 120 8.32 -3.26 -4.06
CA LYS A 120 8.32 -2.05 -3.23
C LYS A 120 6.98 -1.32 -3.39
N LYS A 121 6.59 -0.56 -2.36
CA LYS A 121 5.44 0.35 -2.40
C LYS A 121 5.97 1.73 -2.70
N GLY A 122 5.67 2.24 -3.90
CA GLY A 122 6.09 3.54 -4.36
C GLY A 122 4.97 4.55 -4.20
N ILE A 123 4.66 5.22 -5.31
CA ILE A 123 3.72 6.32 -5.44
C ILE A 123 2.29 5.82 -5.14
N LEU A 124 1.52 6.64 -4.43
CA LEU A 124 0.08 6.52 -4.31
C LEU A 124 -0.55 7.72 -5.03
N ILE A 125 -1.44 7.48 -5.99
CA ILE A 125 -2.22 8.52 -6.63
C ILE A 125 -3.63 8.45 -6.04
N VAL A 126 -4.10 9.55 -5.46
CA VAL A 126 -5.44 9.65 -4.91
C VAL A 126 -6.30 10.48 -5.87
N ILE A 127 -7.39 9.88 -6.31
CA ILE A 127 -8.34 10.45 -7.27
C ILE A 127 -9.71 10.58 -6.62
N LYS A 128 -10.58 11.39 -7.23
CA LYS A 128 -12.00 11.43 -6.85
C LYS A 128 -12.77 10.36 -7.62
N ASP A 129 -12.75 10.46 -8.95
CA ASP A 129 -13.47 9.59 -9.86
C ASP A 129 -12.52 8.86 -10.83
N ASP A 130 -12.89 7.65 -11.26
CA ASP A 130 -12.11 6.88 -12.24
C ASP A 130 -12.63 7.09 -13.66
N PHE A 131 -11.89 7.87 -14.46
CA PHE A 131 -12.14 8.04 -15.89
C PHE A 131 -11.24 7.15 -16.78
N GLY A 132 -10.60 6.14 -16.20
CA GLY A 132 -9.75 5.16 -16.89
C GLY A 132 -8.31 5.09 -16.37
N ILE A 133 -7.93 5.99 -15.44
CA ILE A 133 -6.59 6.06 -14.85
C ILE A 133 -6.23 4.78 -14.09
N VAL A 134 -7.21 4.12 -13.44
CA VAL A 134 -6.98 2.85 -12.73
C VAL A 134 -6.47 1.78 -13.70
N LYS A 135 -7.09 1.69 -14.89
CA LYS A 135 -6.68 0.73 -15.92
C LYS A 135 -5.33 1.09 -16.52
N SER A 136 -5.05 2.37 -16.75
CA SER A 136 -3.79 2.81 -17.36
C SER A 136 -2.59 2.67 -16.42
N SER A 137 -2.77 2.78 -15.11
CA SER A 137 -1.62 2.78 -14.19
C SER A 137 -1.37 1.45 -13.48
N ARG A 138 -2.33 0.50 -13.49
CA ARG A 138 -2.19 -0.79 -12.78
C ARG A 138 -0.96 -1.61 -13.15
N ASN A 139 -0.44 -1.42 -14.35
CA ASN A 139 0.72 -2.17 -14.85
C ASN A 139 2.06 -1.55 -14.44
N ILE A 140 2.06 -0.30 -14.00
CA ILE A 140 3.29 0.40 -13.61
C ILE A 140 3.76 -0.14 -12.26
N PRO A 141 5.03 -0.59 -12.13
CA PRO A 141 5.53 -1.14 -10.88
C PRO A 141 5.57 -0.12 -9.75
N GLY A 142 4.89 -0.42 -8.64
CA GLY A 142 5.01 0.35 -7.40
C GLY A 142 4.07 1.55 -7.29
N THR A 143 3.31 1.84 -8.34
CA THR A 143 2.20 2.81 -8.35
C THR A 143 0.91 2.14 -7.91
N GLU A 144 0.15 2.82 -7.07
CA GLU A 144 -1.20 2.43 -6.67
C GLU A 144 -2.13 3.62 -6.87
N ILE A 145 -3.36 3.34 -7.28
CA ILE A 145 -4.43 4.34 -7.41
C ILE A 145 -5.54 3.99 -6.43
N ILE A 146 -6.08 4.99 -5.78
CA ILE A 146 -7.18 4.88 -4.81
C ILE A 146 -8.13 6.05 -4.96
N ASN A 147 -9.43 5.77 -4.84
CA ASN A 147 -10.45 6.81 -4.71
C ASN A 147 -10.42 7.40 -3.29
N ILE A 148 -10.68 8.70 -3.16
CA ILE A 148 -10.71 9.40 -1.88
C ILE A 148 -11.65 8.73 -0.86
N GLU A 149 -12.77 8.18 -1.33
CA GLU A 149 -13.74 7.44 -0.53
C GLU A 149 -13.14 6.20 0.14
N ASP A 150 -12.32 5.45 -0.59
CA ASP A 150 -11.70 4.17 -0.20
C ASP A 150 -10.35 4.32 0.52
N LEU A 151 -10.02 5.53 0.96
CA LEU A 151 -8.75 5.80 1.63
C LEU A 151 -8.63 5.01 2.94
N SER A 152 -7.58 4.21 3.04
CA SER A 152 -7.34 3.31 4.17
C SER A 152 -5.91 3.40 4.69
N ILE A 153 -5.73 3.11 5.98
CA ILE A 153 -4.43 3.21 6.65
C ILE A 153 -3.37 2.29 6.02
N ASP A 154 -3.77 1.10 5.56
CA ASP A 154 -2.88 0.12 4.92
C ASP A 154 -2.23 0.67 3.64
N LYS A 155 -2.89 1.63 3.01
CA LYS A 155 -2.47 2.24 1.76
C LYS A 155 -1.66 3.50 2.01
N LEU A 156 -2.02 4.30 3.01
CA LEU A 156 -1.27 5.48 3.42
C LEU A 156 0.05 5.12 4.13
N ALA A 157 0.01 4.15 5.04
CA ALA A 157 1.16 3.72 5.83
C ALA A 157 1.43 2.20 5.69
N PRO A 158 1.81 1.72 4.49
CA PRO A 158 2.03 0.29 4.29
C PRO A 158 3.17 -0.22 5.15
N GLY A 159 2.90 -1.25 5.94
CA GLY A 159 3.86 -1.81 6.91
C GLY A 159 3.93 -1.06 8.23
N GLY A 160 2.97 -0.16 8.51
CA GLY A 160 2.94 0.64 9.74
C GLY A 160 3.92 1.82 9.73
N VAL A 161 4.48 2.17 8.56
CA VAL A 161 5.43 3.27 8.40
C VAL A 161 4.77 4.40 7.61
N ALA A 162 4.59 5.55 8.26
CA ALA A 162 4.00 6.76 7.70
C ALA A 162 4.95 7.50 6.74
N GLY A 163 4.45 8.52 6.03
CA GLY A 163 5.24 9.29 5.06
C GLY A 163 5.32 8.64 3.67
N ARG A 164 4.21 8.07 3.17
CA ARG A 164 4.17 7.59 1.78
C ARG A 164 4.16 8.77 0.81
N LEU A 165 4.77 8.60 -0.35
CA LEU A 165 4.72 9.58 -1.44
C LEU A 165 3.34 9.53 -2.11
N ILE A 166 2.56 10.60 -1.94
CA ILE A 166 1.18 10.72 -2.43
C ILE A 166 1.10 11.85 -3.47
N ILE A 167 0.41 11.58 -4.56
CA ILE A 167 -0.02 12.55 -5.57
C ILE A 167 -1.53 12.71 -5.41
N TRP A 168 -1.98 13.94 -5.20
CA TRP A 168 -3.39 14.27 -5.07
C TRP A 168 -3.90 14.89 -6.37
N THR A 169 -5.09 14.52 -6.80
CA THR A 169 -5.81 15.33 -7.78
C THR A 169 -6.50 16.50 -7.08
N GLN A 170 -6.66 17.62 -7.77
CA GLN A 170 -7.25 18.83 -7.20
C GLN A 170 -8.63 18.58 -6.58
N SER A 171 -9.50 17.86 -7.29
CA SER A 171 -10.81 17.42 -6.78
C SER A 171 -10.71 16.61 -5.48
N ALA A 172 -9.80 15.63 -5.43
CA ALA A 172 -9.62 14.77 -4.27
C ALA A 172 -9.03 15.54 -3.08
N PHE A 173 -8.14 16.49 -3.33
CA PHE A 173 -7.55 17.34 -2.29
C PHE A 173 -8.60 18.26 -1.65
N ASN A 174 -9.49 18.84 -2.45
CA ASN A 174 -10.58 19.66 -1.93
C ASN A 174 -11.57 18.84 -1.08
N GLU A 175 -11.82 17.59 -1.47
CA GLU A 175 -12.74 16.70 -0.76
C GLU A 175 -12.19 16.20 0.59
N LEU A 176 -10.87 16.22 0.78
CA LEU A 176 -10.26 15.93 2.09
C LEU A 176 -10.82 16.81 3.20
N LYS A 177 -11.05 18.10 2.89
CA LYS A 177 -11.59 19.06 3.86
C LYS A 177 -12.95 18.58 4.35
N ASN A 178 -13.87 18.33 3.43
CA ASN A 178 -15.23 17.88 3.74
C ASN A 178 -15.25 16.55 4.51
N LYS A 179 -14.33 15.64 4.19
CA LYS A 179 -14.29 14.30 4.79
C LYS A 179 -13.80 14.28 6.23
N PHE A 180 -12.91 15.21 6.62
CA PHE A 180 -12.30 15.23 7.95
C PHE A 180 -12.66 16.47 8.78
N GLU A 181 -13.57 17.33 8.30
CA GLU A 181 -14.03 18.57 8.96
C GLU A 181 -14.59 18.33 10.36
N VAL A 182 -15.16 17.15 10.64
CA VAL A 182 -15.80 16.82 11.93
C VAL A 182 -14.79 16.48 13.04
N LEU A 183 -13.50 16.33 12.72
CA LEU A 183 -12.45 15.91 13.66
C LEU A 183 -11.40 17.00 13.96
N ILE A 184 -11.44 18.12 13.25
CA ILE A 184 -10.64 19.33 13.48
C ILE A 184 -11.47 20.32 14.28
#